data_AF-A0A536WIS3-F1
#
_entry.id   AF-A0A536WIS3-F1
#
_cell.length_a   1.000
_cell.length_b   1.000
_cell.length_c   1.000
_cell.angle_alpha   90.00
_cell.angle_beta   90.00
_cell.angle_gamma   90.00
#
_symmetry.space_group_name_H-M   'P 1'
#
loop_
_entity.id
_entity.type
_entity.pdbx_description
1 polymer ?
#
loop_
_entity_poly.entity_id
_entity_poly.type
_entity_poly.pdbx_seq_one_letter_code
_entity_poly.pdbx_strand_id
1 'polypeptide(L)'
;MAKSVNVRMHAQNKSGESGTAKLTPQGADKTRVEISLKGGPKGTPQPAHIHEGSCAKLDPKPKYGLENVVDGKSSTVVPQGIDSVRGMAINVHKSADDLKTYVACGDIGKGGGAMKKGGGMEKKS
;
A
#
# COMPACT_ATOMS: atom_id res chain seq x y z
N MET A 1 11.91 13.62 -14.90
CA MET A 1 10.65 12.93 -14.53
C MET A 1 10.84 12.25 -13.19
N ALA A 2 9.83 12.26 -12.32
CA ALA A 2 9.89 11.56 -11.04
C ALA A 2 10.02 10.04 -11.26
N LYS A 3 10.65 9.34 -10.30
CA LYS A 3 10.88 7.88 -10.38
C LYS A 3 9.74 7.14 -9.68
N SER A 4 9.39 5.96 -10.20
CA SER A 4 8.47 5.04 -9.51
C SER A 4 8.97 4.68 -8.11
N VAL A 5 8.03 4.38 -7.22
CA VAL A 5 8.29 3.96 -5.85
C VAL A 5 7.66 2.58 -5.64
N ASN A 6 8.43 1.64 -5.10
CA ASN A 6 7.89 0.37 -4.63
C ASN A 6 7.74 0.44 -3.11
N VAL A 7 6.54 0.19 -2.63
CA VAL A 7 6.16 0.15 -1.23
C VAL A 7 5.98 -1.30 -0.84
N ARG A 8 6.62 -1.72 0.26
CA ARG A 8 6.37 -3.04 0.83
C ARG A 8 5.11 -2.97 1.69
N MET A 9 4.16 -3.86 1.42
CA MET A 9 2.93 -3.98 2.20
C MET A 9 3.10 -5.08 3.24
N HIS A 10 2.98 -4.69 4.51
CA HIS A 10 3.15 -5.57 5.66
C HIS A 10 1.78 -5.96 6.23
N ALA A 11 1.65 -7.23 6.61
CA ALA A 11 0.46 -7.73 7.27
C ALA A 11 0.21 -6.99 8.58
N GLN A 12 -1.05 -6.61 8.80
CA GLN A 12 -1.53 -6.00 10.03
C GLN A 12 -2.47 -6.96 10.73
N ASN A 13 -2.59 -6.83 12.06
CA ASN A 13 -3.59 -7.56 12.85
C ASN A 13 -3.61 -9.09 12.61
N LYS A 14 -2.45 -9.70 12.36
CA LYS A 14 -2.29 -11.14 12.06
C LYS A 14 -3.08 -11.61 10.81
N SER A 15 -3.37 -10.72 9.86
CA SER A 15 -4.09 -11.05 8.63
C SER A 15 -3.39 -12.10 7.77
N GLY A 16 -2.05 -12.15 7.81
CA GLY A 16 -1.25 -12.91 6.85
C GLY A 16 -1.14 -12.23 5.48
N GLU A 17 -1.77 -11.07 5.29
CA GLU A 17 -1.86 -10.38 4.02
C GLU A 17 -0.64 -9.48 3.77
N SER A 18 0.17 -9.80 2.77
CA SER A 18 1.40 -9.05 2.48
C SER A 18 1.75 -9.03 1.00
N GLY A 19 2.58 -8.07 0.60
CA GLY A 19 2.97 -7.91 -0.79
C GLY A 19 3.62 -6.56 -1.08
N THR A 20 3.23 -5.94 -2.19
CA THR A 20 3.82 -4.69 -2.67
C THR A 20 2.79 -3.76 -3.27
N ALA A 21 3.00 -2.46 -3.15
CA ALA A 21 2.33 -1.46 -3.97
C ALA A 21 3.35 -0.71 -4.83
N LYS A 22 3.08 -0.55 -6.13
CA LYS A 22 3.93 0.20 -7.05
C LYS A 22 3.25 1.51 -7.39
N LEU A 23 3.93 2.63 -7.11
CA LEU A 23 3.52 3.96 -7.52
C LEU A 23 4.31 4.36 -8.75
N THR A 24 3.62 4.68 -9.83
CA THR A 24 4.22 5.09 -11.11
C THR A 24 3.70 6.48 -11.48
N PRO A 25 4.57 7.49 -11.61
CA PRO A 25 4.15 8.81 -12.05
C PRO A 25 3.62 8.75 -13.48
N GLN A 26 2.50 9.42 -13.74
CA GLN A 26 1.87 9.56 -15.05
C GLN A 26 1.82 11.04 -15.47
N GLY A 27 2.97 11.71 -15.41
CA GLY A 27 3.09 13.15 -15.54
C GLY A 27 3.47 13.82 -14.21
N ALA A 28 3.33 15.14 -14.14
CA ALA A 28 3.65 15.92 -12.94
C ALA A 28 2.54 15.86 -11.88
N ASP A 29 1.31 15.56 -12.29
CA ASP A 29 0.08 15.74 -11.52
C ASP A 29 -0.71 14.44 -11.31
N LYS A 30 -0.21 13.30 -11.79
CA LYS A 30 -0.89 12.00 -11.67
C LYS A 30 0.04 10.90 -11.23
N THR A 31 -0.48 9.98 -10.43
CA THR A 31 0.24 8.78 -9.96
C THR A 31 -0.66 7.57 -10.05
N ARG A 32 -0.20 6.55 -10.78
CA ARG A 32 -0.83 5.23 -10.77
C ARG A 32 -0.33 4.44 -9.56
N VAL A 33 -1.25 3.90 -8.78
CA VAL A 33 -0.99 3.04 -7.62
C VAL A 33 -1.50 1.65 -7.96
N GLU A 34 -0.60 0.67 -7.98
CA GLU A 34 -0.93 -0.73 -8.24
C GLU A 34 -0.61 -1.55 -7.00
N ILE A 35 -1.62 -2.16 -6.38
CA ILE A 35 -1.43 -2.98 -5.17
C ILE A 35 -1.45 -4.46 -5.59
N SER A 36 -0.51 -5.25 -5.06
CA SER A 36 -0.50 -6.70 -5.16
C SER A 36 -0.24 -7.31 -3.78
N LEU A 37 -1.24 -8.01 -3.24
CA LEU A 37 -1.21 -8.72 -1.97
C LEU A 37 -1.41 -10.24 -2.19
N LYS A 38 -0.92 -11.02 -1.23
CA LYS A 38 -1.17 -12.45 -1.09
C LYS A 38 -1.70 -12.72 0.31
N GLY A 39 -2.45 -13.82 0.48
CA GLY A 39 -2.99 -14.25 1.77
C GLY A 39 -4.39 -13.71 2.09
N GLY A 40 -4.95 -12.88 1.22
CA GLY A 40 -6.31 -12.34 1.39
C GLY A 40 -7.42 -13.30 0.96
N PRO A 41 -8.66 -13.06 1.40
CA PRO A 41 -9.83 -13.83 1.03
C PRO A 41 -10.15 -13.70 -0.48
N LYS A 42 -10.51 -14.82 -1.13
CA LYS A 42 -10.94 -14.82 -2.53
C LYS A 42 -12.30 -14.14 -2.70
N GLY A 43 -12.47 -13.37 -3.77
CA GLY A 43 -13.71 -12.72 -4.16
C GLY A 43 -14.25 -11.68 -3.18
N THR A 44 -13.53 -11.36 -2.10
CA THR A 44 -13.93 -10.37 -1.10
C THR A 44 -13.26 -9.05 -1.41
N PRO A 45 -14.01 -7.98 -1.75
CA PRO A 45 -13.43 -6.66 -1.96
C PRO A 45 -12.93 -6.05 -0.66
N GLN A 46 -11.68 -5.59 -0.67
CA GLN A 46 -11.01 -4.98 0.46
C GLN A 46 -10.74 -3.50 0.17
N PRO A 47 -11.40 -2.55 0.86
CA PRO A 47 -11.18 -1.12 0.66
C PRO A 47 -9.72 -0.72 0.87
N ALA A 48 -9.19 0.15 0.01
CA ALA A 48 -7.82 0.62 0.10
C ALA A 48 -7.75 2.14 -0.01
N HIS A 49 -6.81 2.74 0.73
CA HIS A 49 -6.70 4.19 0.85
C HIS A 49 -5.24 4.62 1.00
N ILE A 50 -4.95 5.86 0.61
CA ILE A 50 -3.75 6.58 1.05
C ILE A 50 -4.15 7.50 2.20
N HIS A 51 -3.40 7.46 3.29
CA HIS A 51 -3.60 8.28 4.49
C HIS A 51 -2.35 9.12 4.78
N GLU A 52 -2.56 10.29 5.38
CA GLU A 52 -1.45 11.06 5.93
C GLU A 52 -0.79 10.31 7.10
N GLY A 53 0.51 10.56 7.30
CA GLY A 53 1.30 9.86 8.32
C GLY A 53 1.89 8.53 7.85
N SER A 54 2.09 7.62 8.80
CA SER A 54 2.76 6.32 8.57
C SER A 54 1.89 5.17 9.08
N CYS A 55 2.21 3.92 8.73
CA CYS A 55 1.52 2.75 9.26
C CYS A 55 1.55 2.67 10.80
N ALA A 56 2.59 3.21 11.45
CA ALA A 56 2.69 3.26 12.91
C ALA A 56 1.86 4.39 13.55
N LYS A 57 1.60 5.47 12.79
CA LYS A 57 0.84 6.64 13.22
C LYS A 57 0.06 7.18 12.03
N LEU A 58 -1.01 6.46 11.70
CA LEU A 58 -1.85 6.72 10.54
C LEU A 58 -2.91 7.76 10.91
N ASP A 59 -3.12 8.76 10.06
CA ASP A 59 -4.33 9.58 10.18
C ASP A 59 -5.55 8.72 9.81
N PRO A 60 -6.57 8.60 10.68
CA PRO A 60 -7.74 7.76 10.39
C PRO A 60 -8.57 8.26 9.20
N LYS A 61 -8.45 9.52 8.79
CA LYS A 61 -9.15 10.10 7.65
C LYS A 61 -8.38 9.77 6.35
N PRO A 62 -9.00 9.04 5.40
CA PRO A 62 -8.41 8.82 4.09
C PRO A 62 -8.12 10.14 3.38
N LYS A 63 -6.91 10.27 2.81
CA LYS A 63 -6.55 11.39 1.95
C LYS A 63 -6.97 11.13 0.50
N TYR A 64 -6.73 9.91 0.01
CA TYR A 64 -7.11 9.48 -1.33
C TYR A 64 -7.73 8.08 -1.28
N GLY A 65 -8.91 7.93 -1.90
CA GLY A 65 -9.52 6.63 -2.14
C GLY A 65 -8.83 5.87 -3.26
N LEU A 66 -8.68 4.56 -3.08
CA LEU A 66 -8.21 3.64 -4.10
C LEU A 66 -9.33 2.65 -4.44
N GLU A 67 -9.23 2.02 -5.60
CA GLU A 67 -10.06 0.87 -5.93
C GLU A 67 -9.82 -0.26 -4.91
N ASN A 68 -10.89 -0.99 -4.61
CA ASN A 68 -10.83 -2.15 -3.73
C ASN A 68 -9.79 -3.14 -4.22
N VAL A 69 -9.02 -3.69 -3.29
CA VAL A 69 -8.19 -4.87 -3.55
C VAL A 69 -9.13 -6.07 -3.66
N VAL A 70 -9.21 -6.66 -4.84
CA VAL A 70 -10.00 -7.88 -5.12
C VAL A 70 -9.04 -8.95 -5.58
N ASP A 71 -9.12 -10.14 -4.97
CA ASP A 71 -8.19 -11.25 -5.24
C ASP A 71 -6.71 -10.83 -5.17
N GLY A 72 -6.42 -9.95 -4.21
CA GLY A 72 -5.08 -9.42 -3.95
C GLY A 72 -4.61 -8.38 -4.97
N LYS A 73 -5.46 -7.79 -5.81
CA LYS A 73 -5.04 -6.78 -6.80
C LYS A 73 -5.94 -5.54 -6.81
N SER A 74 -5.34 -4.36 -7.06
CA SER A 74 -6.05 -3.14 -7.46
C SER A 74 -5.17 -2.23 -8.32
N SER A 75 -5.78 -1.32 -9.09
CA SER A 75 -5.08 -0.29 -9.87
C SER A 75 -5.86 1.02 -9.83
N THR A 76 -5.26 2.12 -9.40
CA THR A 76 -5.95 3.41 -9.34
C THR A 76 -5.04 4.53 -9.79
N VAL A 77 -5.59 5.51 -10.51
CA VAL A 77 -4.88 6.76 -10.82
C VAL A 77 -5.34 7.84 -9.85
N VAL A 78 -4.44 8.26 -8.97
CA VAL A 78 -4.66 9.39 -8.06
C VAL A 78 -4.29 10.68 -8.83
N PRO A 79 -5.13 11.73 -8.79
CA PRO A 79 -4.88 12.99 -9.47
C PRO A 79 -3.88 13.86 -8.67
N GLN A 80 -2.75 13.27 -8.28
CA GLN A 80 -1.65 13.93 -7.59
C GLN A 80 -0.30 13.43 -8.12
N GLY A 81 0.68 14.34 -8.15
CA GLY A 81 2.06 13.98 -8.42
C GLY A 81 2.63 13.04 -7.36
N ILE A 82 3.56 12.17 -7.75
CA ILE A 82 4.09 11.12 -6.85
C ILE A 82 4.80 11.69 -5.63
N ASP A 83 5.38 12.88 -5.75
CA ASP A 83 6.04 13.56 -4.64
C ASP A 83 5.02 14.10 -3.60
N SER A 84 3.79 14.41 -4.02
CA SER A 84 2.72 14.86 -3.11
C SER A 84 2.22 13.75 -2.18
N VAL A 85 2.44 12.48 -2.53
CA VAL A 85 2.04 11.32 -1.71
C VAL A 85 3.20 10.72 -0.93
N ARG A 86 4.38 11.35 -0.95
CA ARG A 86 5.53 10.88 -0.17
C ARG A 86 5.36 11.14 1.33
N GLY A 87 5.82 10.20 2.14
CA GLY A 87 5.70 10.27 3.59
C GLY A 87 4.29 10.01 4.12
N MET A 88 3.38 9.57 3.23
CA MET A 88 2.05 9.02 3.54
C MET A 88 2.14 7.49 3.60
N ALA A 89 1.01 6.82 3.88
CA ALA A 89 0.93 5.37 3.89
C ALA A 89 -0.28 4.85 3.09
N ILE A 90 -0.12 3.67 2.49
CA ILE A 90 -1.21 2.90 1.89
C ILE A 90 -1.73 1.93 2.94
N ASN A 91 -3.04 1.94 3.16
CA ASN A 91 -3.75 1.04 4.07
C ASN A 91 -4.80 0.23 3.31
N VAL A 92 -5.01 -1.02 3.71
CA VAL A 92 -6.08 -1.89 3.21
C VAL A 92 -6.90 -2.41 4.39
N HIS A 93 -8.21 -2.29 4.28
CA HIS A 93 -9.21 -2.72 5.27
C HIS A 93 -9.68 -4.15 4.97
N LYS A 94 -10.22 -4.84 5.98
CA LYS A 94 -10.62 -6.25 5.85
C LYS A 94 -11.80 -6.47 4.90
N SER A 95 -12.83 -5.62 4.97
CA SER A 95 -14.00 -5.64 4.08
C SER A 95 -14.80 -4.34 4.24
N ALA A 96 -15.84 -4.15 3.42
CA ALA A 96 -16.78 -3.04 3.59
C ALA A 96 -17.54 -3.09 4.93
N ASP A 97 -17.77 -4.30 5.49
CA ASP A 97 -18.46 -4.50 6.76
C ASP A 97 -17.53 -4.35 7.98
N ASP A 98 -16.21 -4.46 7.77
CA ASP A 98 -15.18 -4.37 8.83
C ASP A 98 -14.07 -3.40 8.43
N LEU A 99 -14.43 -2.11 8.38
CA LEU A 99 -13.51 -1.00 8.07
C LEU A 99 -12.54 -0.69 9.21
N LYS A 100 -12.79 -1.16 10.44
CA LYS A 100 -11.89 -0.89 11.58
C LYS A 100 -10.69 -1.83 11.58
N THR A 101 -10.80 -2.99 10.95
CA THR A 101 -9.71 -3.96 10.87
C THR A 101 -8.86 -3.70 9.64
N TYR A 102 -7.61 -3.31 9.86
CA TYR A 102 -6.61 -3.21 8.79
C TYR A 102 -5.96 -4.56 8.55
N VAL A 103 -5.80 -4.93 7.28
CA VAL A 103 -5.18 -6.20 6.89
C VAL A 103 -3.77 -6.02 6.34
N ALA A 104 -3.48 -4.90 5.69
CA ALA A 104 -2.15 -4.59 5.19
C ALA A 104 -1.87 -3.09 5.23
N CYS A 105 -0.61 -2.72 5.46
CA CYS A 105 -0.17 -1.33 5.39
C CYS A 105 1.26 -1.22 4.87
N GLY A 106 1.58 -0.16 4.12
CA GLY A 106 2.93 0.16 3.70
C GLY A 106 3.20 1.66 3.60
N ASP A 107 4.34 2.09 4.12
CA ASP A 107 4.78 3.49 4.09
C ASP A 107 5.33 3.89 2.71
N ILE A 108 4.85 5.00 2.16
CA ILE A 108 5.36 5.59 0.92
C ILE A 108 6.63 6.38 1.26
N GLY A 109 7.79 5.78 0.99
CA GLY A 109 9.09 6.37 1.33
C GLY A 109 9.31 7.79 0.79
N LYS A 110 9.95 8.63 1.62
CA LYS A 110 10.25 10.05 1.32
C LYS A 110 11.31 10.26 0.22
N GLY A 111 11.99 9.22 -0.25
CA GLY A 111 12.97 9.31 -1.35
C GLY A 111 13.84 8.07 -1.54
N GLY A 112 13.90 7.57 -2.79
CA GLY A 112 14.98 6.78 -3.40
C GLY A 112 15.54 5.55 -2.66
N GLY A 113 14.73 4.57 -2.29
CA GLY A 113 15.20 3.33 -1.65
C GLY A 113 14.82 2.09 -2.42
N ALA A 114 15.82 1.48 -3.05
CA ALA A 114 15.75 0.16 -3.66
C ALA A 114 15.14 -0.88 -2.71
N MET A 115 14.53 -1.91 -3.31
CA MET A 115 14.28 -3.18 -2.64
C MET A 115 15.56 -3.60 -1.91
N LYS A 116 15.59 -3.47 -0.57
CA LYS A 116 16.43 -4.35 0.22
C LYS A 116 15.77 -5.72 0.03
N LYS A 117 16.32 -6.53 -0.89
CA LYS A 117 16.06 -7.97 -0.96
C LYS A 117 16.03 -8.46 0.49
N GLY A 118 14.91 -9.06 0.89
CA GLY A 118 14.85 -9.74 2.17
C GLY A 118 15.98 -10.76 2.18
N GLY A 119 17.04 -10.45 2.92
CA GLY A 119 18.05 -11.43 3.27
C GLY A 119 17.32 -12.51 4.05
N GLY A 120 17.40 -13.73 3.52
CA GLY A 120 16.87 -14.90 4.17
C GLY A 120 17.37 -14.94 5.60
N MET A 121 16.44 -15.13 6.51
CA MET A 121 16.73 -15.62 7.84
C MET A 121 17.29 -17.03 7.68
N GLU A 122 18.61 -17.16 7.50
CA GLU A 122 19.30 -18.42 7.73
C GLU A 122 19.32 -18.66 9.24
N LYS A 123 18.38 -19.51 9.67
CA LYS A 123 18.43 -20.18 10.96
C LYS A 123 19.41 -21.35 10.85
N LYS A 124 20.38 -21.34 11.77
CA LYS A 124 20.94 -22.49 12.50
C LYS A 124 21.42 -23.71 11.71
N SER A 125 22.71 -24.00 11.85
CA SER A 125 23.20 -25.17 12.60
C SER A 125 24.46 -24.77 13.36
#